data_AF-A0A645H4H7-F1
#
_entry.id   AF-A0A645H4H7-F1
#
_cell.length_a   1.000
_cell.length_b   1.000
_cell.length_c   1.000
_cell.angle_alpha   90.00
_cell.angle_beta   90.00
_cell.angle_gamma   90.00
#
_symmetry.space_group_name_H-M   'P 1'
#
loop_
_entity.id
_entity.type
_entity.pdbx_description
1 polymer ?
#
loop_
_entity_poly.entity_id
_entity_poly.type
_entity_poly.pdbx_seq_one_letter_code
_entity_poly.pdbx_strand_id
1 'polypeptide(L)'
;MKFLVCVTAVILLSSTTRMRDMVSAADRIGFPREFTLLLSMMVRYLFLFWAVLKRIKVAQQTRLFDIWNKDVPRKWIIKQVGNSISSIFVRSYEQGEKTYISMLCRGYGSGHDKAYYTGKIKAWDIFFLIFSAGSIIYIQYFI
;
A
#
# COMPACT_ATOMS: atom_id res chain seq x y z
N MET A 1 11.55 -9.53 26.64
CA MET A 1 11.63 -8.05 26.53
C MET A 1 11.74 -7.55 25.08
N LYS A 2 12.74 -7.96 24.28
CA LYS A 2 12.95 -7.45 22.90
C LYS A 2 11.72 -7.56 21.97
N PHE A 3 11.02 -8.70 22.00
CA PHE A 3 9.82 -8.92 21.17
C PHE A 3 8.70 -7.92 21.42
N LEU A 4 8.44 -7.58 22.69
CA LEU A 4 7.35 -6.69 23.09
C LEU A 4 7.60 -5.26 22.57
N VAL A 5 8.86 -4.79 22.66
CA VAL A 5 9.29 -3.48 22.12
C VAL A 5 9.16 -3.42 20.60
N CYS A 6 9.56 -4.48 19.89
CA CYS A 6 9.42 -4.52 18.43
C CYS A 6 7.95 -4.46 17.99
N VAL A 7 7.07 -5.24 18.64
CA VAL A 7 5.65 -5.29 18.30
C VAL A 7 4.97 -3.95 18.60
N THR A 8 5.22 -3.33 19.75
CA THR A 8 4.64 -2.02 20.07
C THR A 8 5.13 -0.92 19.13
N ALA A 9 6.41 -0.94 18.75
CA ALA A 9 6.96 0.01 17.77
C ALA A 9 6.30 -0.13 16.39
N VAL A 10 6.11 -1.36 15.90
CA VAL A 10 5.45 -1.61 14.60
C VAL A 10 3.99 -1.16 14.63
N ILE A 11 3.25 -1.47 15.70
CA ILE A 11 1.85 -1.06 15.86
C ILE A 11 1.73 0.47 15.92
N LEU A 12 2.61 1.13 16.68
CA LEU A 12 2.63 2.59 16.79
C LEU A 12 2.89 3.22 15.43
N LEU A 13 3.91 2.75 14.70
CA LEU A 13 4.25 3.24 13.37
C LEU A 13 3.09 3.06 12.37
N SER A 14 2.46 1.89 12.37
CA SER A 14 1.33 1.58 11.49
C SER A 14 0.07 2.39 11.81
N SER A 15 -0.09 2.86 13.04
CA SER A 15 -1.23 3.67 13.48
C SER A 15 -1.04 5.16 13.17
N THR A 16 0.19 5.67 13.33
CA THR A 16 0.49 7.09 13.16
C THR A 16 0.79 7.49 11.71
N THR A 17 1.28 6.56 10.88
CA THR A 17 1.76 6.87 9.53
C THR A 17 0.88 6.26 8.45
N ARG A 18 0.49 7.06 7.45
CA ARG A 18 -0.24 6.54 6.28
C ARG A 18 0.73 5.83 5.34
N MET A 19 0.27 4.74 4.72
CA MET A 19 1.08 3.91 3.80
C MET A 19 1.70 4.73 2.64
N ARG A 20 0.98 5.74 2.13
CA ARG A 20 1.51 6.67 1.10
C ARG A 20 2.68 7.50 1.58
N ASP A 21 2.63 7.94 2.85
CA ASP A 21 3.64 8.83 3.41
C ASP A 21 4.94 8.04 3.66
N MET A 22 4.84 6.74 3.99
CA MET A 22 5.99 5.83 4.07
C MET A 22 6.73 5.69 2.73
N VAL A 23 5.99 5.52 1.62
CA VAL A 23 6.59 5.44 0.28
C VAL A 23 7.30 6.74 -0.10
N SER A 24 6.71 7.89 0.26
CA SER A 24 7.35 9.19 0.04
C SER A 24 8.60 9.41 0.91
N ALA A 25 8.62 8.86 2.11
CA ALA A 25 9.80 8.88 2.96
C ALA A 25 10.92 7.98 2.40
N ALA A 26 10.57 6.83 1.80
CA ALA A 26 11.54 5.98 1.11
C ALA A 26 12.21 6.70 -0.07
N ASP A 27 11.44 7.48 -0.85
CA ASP A 27 11.98 8.33 -1.92
C ASP A 27 13.01 9.34 -1.41
N ARG A 28 12.78 9.95 -0.24
CA ARG A 28 13.70 10.91 0.39
C ARG A 28 14.99 10.28 0.90
N ILE A 29 14.96 9.00 1.27
CA ILE A 29 16.13 8.27 1.80
C ILE A 29 17.08 7.86 0.66
N GLY A 30 16.72 8.11 -0.60
CA GLY A 30 17.58 7.88 -1.76
C GLY A 30 17.29 6.58 -2.50
N PHE A 31 16.09 6.01 -2.34
CA PHE A 31 15.66 4.89 -3.19
C PHE A 31 15.63 5.28 -4.67
N PRO A 32 15.98 4.37 -5.60
CA PRO A 32 15.88 4.63 -7.03
C PRO A 32 14.46 5.03 -7.42
N ARG A 33 14.35 6.10 -8.23
CA ARG A 33 13.07 6.75 -8.57
C ARG A 33 12.06 5.83 -9.25
N GLU A 34 12.53 4.91 -10.07
CA GLU A 34 11.66 3.94 -10.75
C GLU A 34 10.93 3.05 -9.73
N PHE A 35 11.61 2.66 -8.65
CA PHE A 35 11.00 1.86 -7.60
C PHE A 35 10.00 2.66 -6.77
N THR A 36 10.29 3.92 -6.45
CA THR A 36 9.37 4.77 -5.66
C THR A 36 8.11 5.10 -6.44
N LEU A 37 8.23 5.32 -7.76
CA LEU A 37 7.09 5.46 -8.66
C LEU A 37 6.21 4.21 -8.70
N LEU A 38 6.83 3.04 -8.93
CA LEU A 38 6.11 1.76 -8.94
C LEU A 38 5.36 1.54 -7.62
N LEU A 39 6.02 1.75 -6.49
CA LEU A 39 5.43 1.57 -5.17
C LEU A 39 4.30 2.58 -4.90
N SER A 40 4.46 3.83 -5.34
CA SER A 40 3.42 4.86 -5.23
C SER A 40 2.17 4.50 -6.02
N MET A 41 2.34 4.01 -7.26
CA MET A 41 1.23 3.53 -8.08
C MET A 41 0.58 2.27 -7.48
N MET A 42 1.36 1.34 -6.93
CA MET A 42 0.83 0.17 -6.22
C MET A 42 -0.08 0.60 -5.05
N VAL A 43 0.37 1.52 -4.19
CA VAL A 43 -0.43 2.01 -3.06
C VAL A 43 -1.70 2.69 -3.54
N ARG A 44 -1.63 3.51 -4.61
CA ARG A 44 -2.82 4.15 -5.20
C ARG A 44 -3.82 3.12 -5.73
N TYR A 45 -3.34 2.09 -6.44
CA TYR A 45 -4.19 1.09 -7.06
C TYR A 45 -4.71 0.02 -6.10
N LEU A 46 -4.04 -0.23 -4.98
CA LEU A 46 -4.50 -1.15 -3.96
C LEU A 46 -5.90 -0.79 -3.44
N PHE A 47 -6.15 0.48 -3.14
CA PHE A 47 -7.48 0.96 -2.72
C PHE A 47 -8.52 0.89 -3.84
N LEU A 48 -8.10 1.13 -5.09
CA LEU A 48 -8.99 1.02 -6.25
C LEU A 48 -9.44 -0.43 -6.46
N PHE A 49 -8.50 -1.37 -6.50
CA PHE A 49 -8.81 -2.80 -6.68
C PHE A 49 -9.57 -3.37 -5.50
N TRP A 50 -9.32 -2.90 -4.28
CA TRP A 50 -10.14 -3.25 -3.13
C TRP A 50 -11.62 -2.86 -3.32
N ALA A 51 -11.90 -1.68 -3.84
CA ALA A 51 -13.26 -1.26 -4.16
C ALA A 51 -13.88 -2.09 -5.30
N VAL A 52 -13.09 -2.50 -6.29
CA VAL A 52 -13.54 -3.40 -7.37
C VAL A 52 -13.87 -4.80 -6.82
N LEU A 53 -12.99 -5.38 -6.00
CA LEU A 53 -13.20 -6.64 -5.30
C LEU A 53 -14.47 -6.62 -4.45
N LYS A 54 -14.68 -5.54 -3.68
CA LYS A 54 -15.89 -5.36 -2.89
C LYS A 54 -17.15 -5.38 -3.76
N ARG A 55 -17.13 -4.70 -4.91
CA ARG A 55 -18.26 -4.71 -5.86
C ARG A 55 -18.52 -6.09 -6.46
N ILE A 56 -17.47 -6.82 -6.83
CA ILE A 56 -17.58 -8.21 -7.32
C ILE A 56 -18.19 -9.09 -6.23
N LYS A 57 -17.74 -8.97 -4.98
CA LYS A 57 -18.29 -9.72 -3.84
C LYS A 57 -19.78 -9.45 -3.64
N VAL A 58 -20.20 -8.18 -3.70
CA VAL A 58 -21.63 -7.83 -3.60
C VAL A 58 -22.43 -8.43 -4.77
N ALA A 59 -21.92 -8.36 -6.00
CA ALA A 59 -22.58 -8.95 -7.16
C ALA A 59 -22.63 -10.49 -7.12
N GLN A 60 -21.68 -11.12 -6.43
CA GLN A 60 -21.71 -12.56 -6.17
C GLN A 60 -22.78 -12.89 -5.11
N GLN A 61 -22.86 -12.12 -4.02
CA GLN A 61 -23.85 -12.30 -2.96
C GLN A 61 -25.29 -12.20 -3.49
N THR A 62 -25.58 -11.29 -4.44
CA THR A 62 -26.91 -11.19 -5.06
C THR A 62 -27.27 -12.39 -5.93
N ARG A 63 -26.28 -13.15 -6.41
CA ARG A 63 -26.47 -14.39 -7.17
C ARG A 63 -26.56 -15.63 -6.27
N LEU A 64 -26.83 -15.45 -4.97
CA LEU A 64 -26.83 -16.50 -3.95
C LEU A 64 -25.50 -17.28 -3.89
N PHE A 65 -24.38 -16.65 -4.27
CA PHE A 65 -23.08 -17.26 -4.12
C PHE A 65 -22.59 -17.11 -2.69
N ASP A 66 -22.55 -18.24 -1.97
CA ASP A 66 -21.88 -18.33 -0.67
C ASP A 66 -20.64 -19.24 -0.79
N ILE A 67 -19.52 -18.75 -0.25
CA ILE A 67 -18.22 -19.43 -0.29
C ILE A 67 -18.23 -20.64 0.65
N TRP A 68 -19.07 -20.58 1.69
CA TRP A 68 -19.10 -21.57 2.77
C TRP A 68 -20.24 -22.58 2.63
N ASN A 69 -21.06 -22.46 1.57
CA ASN A 69 -22.13 -23.42 1.36
C ASN A 69 -21.56 -24.80 0.99
N LYS A 70 -21.93 -25.82 1.77
CA LYS A 70 -21.52 -27.22 1.55
C LYS A 70 -22.34 -27.93 0.47
N ASP A 71 -23.49 -27.36 0.09
CA ASP A 71 -24.40 -27.97 -0.90
C ASP A 71 -23.89 -27.85 -2.33
N VAL A 72 -22.93 -26.95 -2.58
CA VAL A 72 -22.35 -26.72 -3.92
C VAL A 72 -21.02 -27.45 -4.11
N PRO A 73 -20.75 -28.01 -5.30
CA PRO A 73 -19.50 -28.69 -5.57
C PRO A 73 -18.31 -27.72 -5.50
N ARG A 74 -17.28 -28.08 -4.73
CA ARG A 74 -16.08 -27.24 -4.52
C ARG A 74 -15.37 -26.84 -5.83
N LYS A 75 -15.46 -27.66 -6.88
CA LYS A 75 -14.95 -27.34 -8.23
C LYS A 75 -15.63 -26.10 -8.82
N TRP A 76 -16.93 -25.93 -8.59
CA TRP A 76 -17.70 -24.79 -9.09
C TRP A 76 -17.32 -23.50 -8.33
N ILE A 77 -17.15 -23.57 -7.00
CA ILE A 77 -16.67 -22.44 -6.18
C ILE A 77 -15.30 -21.96 -6.68
N ILE A 78 -14.35 -22.89 -6.91
CA ILE A 78 -13.01 -22.56 -7.40
C ILE A 78 -13.09 -21.91 -8.78
N LYS A 79 -13.95 -22.41 -9.68
CA LYS A 79 -14.15 -21.81 -11.01
C LYS A 79 -14.67 -20.38 -10.91
N GLN A 80 -15.60 -20.12 -10.00
CA GLN A 80 -16.16 -18.79 -9.79
C GLN A 80 -15.14 -17.81 -9.21
N VAL A 81 -14.31 -18.25 -8.27
CA VAL A 81 -13.19 -17.46 -7.74
C VAL A 81 -12.16 -17.18 -8.84
N GLY A 82 -11.83 -18.20 -9.65
CA GLY A 82 -10.94 -18.06 -10.80
C GLY A 82 -11.43 -17.01 -11.80
N ASN A 83 -12.73 -17.00 -12.11
CA ASN A 83 -13.33 -15.97 -12.98
C ASN A 83 -13.22 -14.56 -12.38
N SER A 84 -13.44 -14.42 -11.07
CA SER A 84 -13.29 -13.12 -10.41
C SER A 84 -11.84 -12.64 -10.45
N ILE A 85 -10.87 -13.53 -10.17
CA ILE A 85 -9.44 -13.20 -10.22
C ILE A 85 -9.01 -12.83 -11.65
N SER A 86 -9.39 -13.63 -12.65
CA SER A 86 -9.03 -13.36 -14.05
C SER A 86 -9.62 -12.03 -14.53
N SER A 87 -10.87 -11.71 -14.15
CA SER A 87 -11.50 -10.44 -14.50
C SER A 87 -10.77 -9.23 -13.90
N ILE A 88 -10.25 -9.33 -12.68
CA ILE A 88 -9.50 -8.25 -12.03
C ILE A 88 -8.11 -8.14 -12.64
N PHE A 89 -7.48 -9.27 -12.96
CA PHE A 89 -6.17 -9.29 -13.60
C PHE A 89 -6.17 -8.54 -14.93
N VAL A 90 -7.11 -8.87 -15.83
CA VAL A 90 -7.26 -8.18 -17.13
C VAL A 90 -7.49 -6.68 -16.93
N ARG A 91 -8.42 -6.30 -16.05
CA ARG A 91 -8.69 -4.88 -15.74
C ARG A 91 -7.48 -4.16 -15.17
N SER A 92 -6.67 -4.84 -14.37
CA SER A 92 -5.47 -4.25 -13.78
C SER A 92 -4.38 -3.99 -14.81
N TYR A 93 -4.25 -4.91 -15.78
CA TYR A 93 -3.34 -4.77 -16.92
C TYR A 93 -3.76 -3.58 -17.81
N GLU A 94 -5.02 -3.55 -18.25
CA GLU A 94 -5.56 -2.45 -19.07
C GLU A 94 -5.43 -1.09 -18.37
N GLN A 95 -5.70 -1.05 -17.06
CA GLN A 95 -5.54 0.17 -16.27
C GLN A 95 -4.07 0.60 -16.18
N GLY A 96 -3.14 -0.34 -16.06
CA GLY A 96 -1.71 -0.09 -16.09
C GLY A 96 -1.28 0.57 -17.40
N GLU A 97 -1.63 -0.03 -18.53
CA GLU A 97 -1.30 0.50 -19.87
C GLU A 97 -1.91 1.89 -20.10
N LYS A 98 -3.19 2.07 -19.76
CA LYS A 98 -3.87 3.36 -19.89
C LYS A 98 -3.19 4.46 -19.07
N THR A 99 -2.71 4.10 -17.88
CA THR A 99 -1.99 5.03 -17.00
C THR A 99 -0.64 5.38 -17.58
N TYR A 100 0.10 4.39 -18.06
CA TYR A 100 1.39 4.57 -18.69
C TYR A 100 1.30 5.49 -19.92
N ILE A 101 0.33 5.25 -20.81
CA ILE A 101 0.10 6.12 -21.98
C ILE A 101 -0.23 7.56 -21.52
N SER A 102 -1.07 7.71 -20.50
CA SER A 102 -1.40 9.04 -19.94
C SER A 102 -0.19 9.74 -19.32
N MET A 103 0.74 8.98 -18.73
CA MET A 103 2.00 9.51 -18.21
C MET A 103 2.91 9.97 -19.35
N LEU A 104 3.05 9.17 -20.40
CA LEU A 104 3.82 9.54 -21.60
C LEU A 104 3.29 10.85 -22.22
N CYS A 105 1.97 11.01 -22.36
CA CYS A 105 1.37 12.25 -22.88
C CYS A 105 1.65 13.48 -21.99
N ARG A 106 1.95 13.28 -20.71
CA ARG A 106 2.30 14.36 -19.76
C ARG A 106 3.81 14.65 -19.69
N GLY A 107 4.61 14.00 -20.54
CA GLY A 107 6.05 14.19 -20.59
C GLY A 107 6.85 13.30 -19.64
N TYR A 108 6.29 12.16 -19.22
CA TYR A 108 7.04 11.15 -18.46
C TYR A 108 8.35 10.78 -19.18
N GLY A 109 9.48 10.82 -18.46
CA GLY A 109 10.81 10.61 -19.02
C GLY A 109 11.57 11.88 -19.40
N SER A 110 10.94 13.06 -19.33
CA SER A 110 11.59 14.35 -19.65
C SER A 110 12.46 14.92 -18.51
N GLY A 111 12.73 14.14 -17.45
CA GLY A 111 13.56 14.56 -16.31
C GLY A 111 12.87 15.47 -15.28
N HIS A 112 11.62 15.89 -15.54
CA HIS A 112 10.80 16.72 -14.64
C HIS A 112 9.78 15.94 -13.79
N ASP A 113 9.93 14.61 -13.70
CA ASP A 113 9.07 13.73 -12.89
C ASP A 113 9.39 13.87 -11.39
N LYS A 114 9.16 15.06 -10.83
CA LYS A 114 9.18 15.24 -9.37
C LYS A 114 7.82 14.85 -8.83
N ALA A 115 7.77 13.71 -8.13
CA ALA A 115 6.65 13.41 -7.24
C ALA A 115 6.60 14.50 -6.16
N TYR A 116 5.72 15.49 -6.34
CA TYR A 116 5.55 16.60 -5.41
C TYR A 116 4.99 16.09 -4.07
N TYR A 117 5.88 15.66 -3.17
CA TYR A 117 5.57 15.43 -1.76
C TYR A 117 6.47 16.29 -0.89
N THR A 118 6.06 17.56 -0.72
CA THR A 118 6.65 18.47 0.27
C THR A 118 6.00 18.22 1.63
N GLY A 119 6.33 17.10 2.27
CA GLY A 119 6.23 17.00 3.72
C GLY A 119 7.20 18.00 4.34
N LYS A 120 6.68 19.10 4.88
CA LYS A 120 7.45 20.08 5.66
C LYS A 120 7.77 19.45 7.02
N ILE A 121 9.04 19.45 7.42
CA ILE A 121 9.45 18.96 8.75
C ILE A 121 8.81 19.87 9.80
N LYS A 122 8.05 19.28 10.72
CA LYS A 122 7.39 20.02 11.79
C LYS A 122 8.31 20.04 13.02
N ALA A 123 8.28 21.11 13.82
CA ALA A 123 9.09 21.21 15.05
C ALA A 123 8.81 20.05 16.03
N TRP A 124 7.59 19.50 16.01
CA TRP A 124 7.21 18.31 16.76
C TRP A 124 7.93 17.03 16.32
N ASP A 125 8.29 16.91 15.03
CA ASP A 125 9.08 15.78 14.53
C ASP A 125 10.50 15.82 15.13
N ILE A 126 11.09 17.01 15.25
CA ILE A 126 12.40 17.23 15.90
C ILE A 126 12.34 16.84 17.38
N PHE A 127 11.29 17.28 18.09
CA PHE A 127 11.14 17.00 19.52
C PHE A 127 10.96 15.49 19.76
N PHE A 128 10.17 14.82 18.93
CA PHE A 128 10.00 13.37 18.97
C PHE A 128 11.30 12.61 18.68
N LEU A 129 12.11 13.09 17.73
CA LEU A 129 13.43 12.52 17.41
C LEU A 129 14.39 12.62 18.61
N ILE A 130 14.42 13.78 19.28
CA ILE A 130 15.27 13.99 20.46
C ILE A 130 14.80 13.11 21.63
N PHE A 131 13.49 13.04 21.88
CA PHE A 131 12.93 12.21 22.95
C PHE A 131 13.17 10.71 22.73
N SER A 132 13.01 10.23 21.49
CA SER A 132 13.27 8.83 21.14
C SER A 132 14.76 8.48 21.19
N ALA A 133 15.66 9.35 20.72
CA ALA A 133 17.09 9.16 20.88
C ALA A 133 17.50 9.13 22.37
N GLY A 134 16.93 10.03 23.18
CA GLY A 134 17.16 10.06 24.63
C GLY A 134 16.70 8.79 25.34
N SER A 135 15.52 8.24 24.99
CA SER A 135 15.03 7.00 25.59
C SER A 135 15.88 5.78 25.20
N ILE A 136 16.39 5.73 23.97
CA ILE A 136 17.30 4.67 23.50
C ILE A 136 18.65 4.75 24.26
N ILE A 137 19.22 5.94 24.42
CA ILE A 137 20.48 6.15 25.16
C ILE A 137 20.30 5.77 26.64
N TYR A 138 19.18 6.14 27.26
CA TYR A 138 18.88 5.78 28.64
C TYR A 138 18.77 4.27 28.86
N ILE A 139 18.12 3.56 27.92
CA ILE A 139 18.01 2.10 27.96
C ILE A 139 19.36 1.43 27.75
N GLN A 140 20.23 1.99 26.90
CA GLN A 140 21.57 1.44 26.63
C GLN A 140 22.57 1.72 27.77
N TYR A 141 22.36 2.78 28.56
CA TYR A 141 23.16 3.08 29.75
C TYR A 141 22.74 2.27 30.99
N PHE A 142 21.49 1.82 31.04
CA PHE A 142 20.94 1.03 32.16
C PHE A 142 21.08 -0.49 31.97
N ILE A 143 21.37 -0.96 30.75
CA ILE A 143 21.70 -2.37 30.44
C ILE A 143 23.20 -2.63 30.62
#